data_AF-A0A1B8Y087-F1
#
_entry.id   AF-A0A1B8Y087-F1
#
_cell.length_a   1.000
_cell.length_b   1.000
_cell.length_c   1.000
_cell.angle_alpha   90.00
_cell.angle_beta   90.00
_cell.angle_gamma   90.00
#
_symmetry.space_group_name_H-M   'P 1'
#
loop_
_entity.id
_entity.type
_entity.pdbx_description
1 polymer ?
#
loop_
_entity_poly.entity_id
_entity_poly.type
_entity_poly.pdbx_seq_one_letter_code
_entity_poly.pdbx_strand_id
1 'polypeptide(L)'
;MDRNPSPPSSDDESAPEGDCIGDTIYSKHWFFSTLTRLIEAVSEDKSQEGQEDEAPGDLDEELEDEICKVWDMSMNEEVALFLQGFNAPEILLGVIAKSKCSRLTEMCVGILGNMSCFLEPCMAISTHQSL
;
A
#
# COMPACT_ATOMS: atom_id res chain seq x y z
N MET A 1 12.14 28.63 -45.67
CA MET A 1 11.56 28.83 -44.33
C MET A 1 10.89 27.53 -43.95
N ASP A 2 11.65 26.58 -43.44
CA ASP A 2 11.18 25.25 -43.06
C ASP A 2 10.55 25.36 -41.67
N ARG A 3 9.23 25.54 -41.64
CA ARG A 3 8.49 25.49 -40.39
C ARG A 3 8.31 24.04 -39.98
N ASN A 4 8.65 23.74 -38.73
CA ASN A 4 8.26 22.51 -38.07
C ASN A 4 6.74 22.33 -38.21
N PRO A 5 6.23 21.17 -38.67
CA PRO A 5 4.79 20.95 -38.76
C PRO A 5 4.12 21.17 -37.39
N SER A 6 2.87 21.62 -37.42
CA SER A 6 2.06 21.77 -36.22
C SER A 6 1.91 20.42 -35.51
N PRO A 7 1.90 20.39 -34.16
CA PRO A 7 1.61 19.16 -33.43
C PRO A 7 0.23 18.61 -33.85
N PRO A 8 0.07 17.28 -33.86
CA PRO A 8 -1.20 16.66 -34.22
C PRO A 8 -2.32 17.13 -33.28
N SER A 9 -3.54 17.22 -33.81
CA SER A 9 -4.74 17.56 -33.03
C SER A 9 -4.84 16.61 -31.84
N SER A 10 -5.01 17.16 -30.63
CA SER A 10 -5.18 16.43 -29.37
C SER A 10 -6.51 15.68 -29.28
N ASP A 11 -7.02 15.13 -30.38
CA ASP A 11 -8.24 14.30 -30.45
C ASP A 11 -7.89 12.81 -30.23
N ASP A 12 -6.86 12.52 -29.44
CA ASP A 12 -6.71 11.19 -28.85
C ASP A 12 -7.42 11.22 -27.49
N GLU A 13 -8.74 11.01 -27.52
CA GLU A 13 -9.62 10.74 -26.38
C GLU A 13 -9.29 9.36 -25.75
N SER A 14 -8.01 9.06 -25.58
CA SER A 14 -7.49 7.96 -24.79
C SER A 14 -6.05 8.29 -24.37
N ALA A 15 -5.88 9.41 -23.65
CA ALA A 15 -4.67 9.58 -22.85
C ALA A 15 -4.47 8.29 -22.04
N PRO A 16 -3.28 7.66 -22.10
CA PRO A 16 -3.04 6.42 -21.37
C PRO A 16 -3.42 6.64 -19.91
N GLU A 17 -4.20 5.70 -19.38
CA GLU A 17 -4.69 5.75 -18.01
C GLU A 17 -3.49 6.02 -17.09
N GLY A 18 -3.47 7.22 -16.49
CA GLY A 18 -2.31 7.67 -15.73
C GLY A 18 -2.00 6.73 -14.57
N ASP A 19 -0.74 6.77 -14.12
CA ASP A 19 -0.32 6.08 -12.90
C ASP A 19 -0.96 6.67 -11.63
N CYS A 20 -1.72 7.76 -11.75
CA CYS A 20 -2.46 8.35 -10.65
C CYS A 20 -3.60 7.44 -10.15
N ILE A 21 -3.77 7.37 -8.82
CA ILE A 21 -4.95 6.79 -8.18
C ILE A 21 -6.08 7.82 -8.22
N GLY A 22 -7.11 7.57 -9.01
CA GLY A 22 -8.24 8.49 -9.17
C GLY A 22 -7.78 9.88 -9.61
N ASP A 23 -8.29 10.91 -8.95
CA ASP A 23 -7.92 12.31 -9.18
C ASP A 23 -6.72 12.77 -8.30
N THR A 24 -6.12 11.86 -7.54
CA THR A 24 -4.95 12.17 -6.71
C THR A 24 -3.65 12.26 -7.51
N ILE A 25 -2.60 12.77 -6.87
CA ILE A 25 -1.22 12.74 -7.41
C ILE A 25 -0.46 11.45 -7.06
N TYR A 26 -1.12 10.50 -6.40
CA TYR A 26 -0.46 9.33 -5.83
C TYR A 26 -0.30 8.22 -6.89
N SER A 27 0.88 7.60 -6.91
CA SER A 27 1.28 6.60 -7.91
C SER A 27 0.80 5.19 -7.54
N LYS A 28 0.01 4.55 -8.41
CA LYS A 28 -0.40 3.14 -8.31
C LYS A 28 0.82 2.23 -8.26
N HIS A 29 1.80 2.47 -9.14
CA HIS A 29 3.03 1.69 -9.20
C HIS A 29 3.85 1.78 -7.90
N TRP A 30 3.95 2.96 -7.29
CA TRP A 30 4.64 3.13 -6.02
C TRP A 30 3.99 2.29 -4.91
N PHE A 31 2.65 2.32 -4.81
CA PHE A 31 1.93 1.48 -3.85
C PHE A 31 2.16 -0.02 -4.09
N PHE A 32 2.15 -0.48 -5.35
CA PHE A 32 2.45 -1.86 -5.69
C PHE A 32 3.83 -2.29 -5.20
N SER A 33 4.86 -1.48 -5.48
CA SER A 33 6.23 -1.75 -5.05
C SER A 33 6.35 -1.82 -3.54
N THR A 34 5.77 -0.86 -2.82
CA THR A 34 5.81 -0.82 -1.35
C THR A 34 5.08 -2.00 -0.72
N LEU A 35 3.89 -2.38 -1.21
CA LEU A 35 3.17 -3.57 -0.71
C LEU A 35 3.92 -4.87 -1.00
N THR A 36 4.62 -4.96 -2.13
CA THR A 36 5.46 -6.12 -2.46
C THR A 36 6.63 -6.25 -1.50
N ARG A 37 7.35 -5.15 -1.24
CA ARG A 37 8.44 -5.10 -0.23
C ARG A 37 7.95 -5.48 1.16
N LEU A 38 6.74 -5.04 1.52
CA LEU A 38 6.12 -5.40 2.79
C LEU A 38 5.91 -6.91 2.93
N ILE A 39 5.46 -7.59 1.87
CA ILE A 39 5.29 -9.05 1.85
C ILE A 39 6.64 -9.77 1.99
N GLU A 40 7.68 -9.28 1.31
CA GLU A 40 9.03 -9.83 1.37
C GLU A 40 9.60 -9.74 2.78
N ALA A 41 9.48 -8.57 3.44
CA ALA A 41 9.98 -8.35 4.80
C ALA A 41 9.43 -9.35 5.83
N VAL A 42 8.12 -9.66 5.78
CA VAL A 42 7.52 -10.65 6.69
C VAL A 42 7.73 -12.11 6.28
N SER A 43 8.22 -12.35 5.05
CA SER A 43 8.54 -13.69 4.58
C SER A 43 9.95 -14.11 4.99
N GLU A 44 10.89 -13.17 5.04
CA GLU A 44 12.29 -13.39 5.41
C GLU A 44 12.50 -13.66 6.91
N ASP A 45 11.67 -13.06 7.79
CA ASP A 45 11.71 -13.26 9.26
C ASP A 45 11.47 -14.74 9.67
N LYS A 46 10.84 -15.55 8.80
CA LYS A 46 10.71 -17.01 9.01
C LYS A 46 12.04 -17.77 8.99
N SER A 47 13.10 -17.18 8.45
CA SER A 47 14.42 -17.82 8.34
C SER A 47 15.23 -17.72 9.64
N GLN A 48 14.79 -16.90 10.59
CA GLN A 48 15.50 -16.60 11.83
C GLN A 48 14.83 -17.24 13.06
N GLU A 49 14.19 -18.40 12.90
CA GLU A 49 13.55 -19.18 13.99
C GLU A 49 14.55 -19.79 15.01
N GLY A 50 15.75 -19.24 15.19
CA GLY A 50 16.80 -19.80 16.05
C GLY A 50 17.52 -18.83 17.00
N GLN A 51 17.13 -17.56 17.06
CA GLN A 51 17.74 -16.58 17.96
C GLN A 51 16.69 -15.98 18.89
N GLU A 52 16.54 -16.56 20.07
CA GLU A 52 15.50 -16.24 21.07
C GLU A 52 15.81 -15.00 21.94
N ASP A 53 16.81 -14.18 21.63
CA ASP A 53 17.24 -13.11 22.56
C ASP A 53 17.69 -11.79 21.91
N GLU A 54 17.46 -11.56 20.60
CA GLU A 54 17.72 -10.24 20.02
C GLU A 54 16.52 -9.30 20.18
N ALA A 55 16.82 -8.05 20.52
CA ALA A 55 15.90 -6.93 20.69
C ALA A 55 14.82 -6.90 19.59
N PRO A 56 13.60 -6.39 19.87
CA PRO A 56 12.51 -6.33 18.89
C PRO A 56 13.06 -5.83 17.56
N GLY A 57 13.03 -6.68 16.54
CA GLY A 57 13.72 -6.45 15.28
C GLY A 57 13.41 -5.05 14.76
N ASP A 58 14.44 -4.22 14.66
CA ASP A 58 14.32 -2.87 14.13
C ASP A 58 13.79 -2.99 12.70
N LEU A 59 12.72 -2.25 12.41
CA LEU A 59 12.16 -2.17 11.07
C LEU A 59 13.18 -1.41 10.21
N ASP A 60 13.39 -1.88 8.97
CA ASP A 60 14.17 -1.13 8.00
C ASP A 60 13.61 0.29 7.87
N GLU A 61 14.45 1.31 8.10
CA GLU A 61 14.02 2.71 8.17
C GLU A 61 13.34 3.17 6.88
N GLU A 62 13.82 2.68 5.72
CA GLU A 62 13.24 3.03 4.43
C GLU A 62 11.84 2.43 4.27
N LEU A 63 11.67 1.16 4.64
CA LEU A 63 10.35 0.52 4.67
C LEU A 63 9.42 1.19 5.67
N GLU A 64 9.90 1.57 6.86
CA GLU A 64 9.10 2.32 7.83
C GLU A 64 8.59 3.63 7.24
N ASP A 65 9.46 4.41 6.61
CA ASP A 65 9.12 5.68 5.96
C ASP A 65 8.09 5.49 4.84
N GLU A 66 8.20 4.43 4.05
CA GLU A 66 7.23 4.12 3.00
C GLU A 66 5.87 3.73 3.58
N ILE A 67 5.83 2.88 4.60
CA ILE A 67 4.58 2.45 5.24
C ILE A 67 3.93 3.61 6.02
N CYS A 68 4.70 4.51 6.62
CA CYS A 68 4.17 5.74 7.22
C CYS A 68 3.48 6.61 6.17
N LYS A 69 4.05 6.77 4.97
CA LYS A 69 3.41 7.50 3.86
C LYS A 69 2.11 6.81 3.43
N VAL A 70 2.10 5.47 3.35
CA VAL A 70 0.87 4.69 3.08
C VAL A 70 -0.19 4.98 4.14
N TRP A 71 0.19 5.02 5.42
CA TRP A 71 -0.71 5.38 6.51
C TRP A 71 -1.31 6.78 6.29
N ASP A 72 -0.49 7.81 6.08
CA ASP A 72 -0.98 9.16 5.83
C ASP A 72 -1.94 9.22 4.62
N MET A 73 -1.57 8.56 3.51
CA MET A 73 -2.36 8.56 2.28
C MET A 73 -3.66 7.76 2.39
N SER A 74 -3.72 6.73 3.23
CA SER A 74 -4.92 5.89 3.41
C SER A 74 -6.11 6.63 4.02
N MET A 75 -5.91 7.86 4.52
CA MET A 75 -7.01 8.74 4.94
C MET A 75 -7.76 9.35 3.74
N ASN A 76 -7.27 9.20 2.50
CA ASN A 76 -7.97 9.59 1.28
C ASN A 76 -8.85 8.43 0.77
N GLU A 77 -10.10 8.74 0.42
CA GLU A 77 -11.10 7.74 -0.02
C GLU A 77 -10.69 7.00 -1.29
N GLU A 78 -10.15 7.70 -2.30
CA GLU A 78 -9.71 7.08 -3.55
C GLU A 78 -8.52 6.13 -3.33
N VAL A 79 -7.62 6.50 -2.40
CA VAL A 79 -6.51 5.63 -1.99
C VAL A 79 -7.03 4.41 -1.22
N ALA A 80 -7.97 4.59 -0.29
CA ALA A 80 -8.55 3.48 0.46
C ALA A 80 -9.28 2.48 -0.46
N LEU A 81 -10.05 2.97 -1.43
CA LEU A 81 -10.71 2.14 -2.44
C LEU A 81 -9.70 1.43 -3.35
N PHE A 82 -8.62 2.11 -3.75
CA PHE A 82 -7.54 1.50 -4.50
C PHE A 82 -6.84 0.39 -3.71
N LEU A 83 -6.49 0.63 -2.44
CA LEU A 83 -5.88 -0.35 -1.55
C LEU A 83 -6.79 -1.57 -1.36
N GLN A 84 -8.10 -1.37 -1.19
CA GLN A 84 -9.08 -2.45 -1.14
C GLN A 84 -9.09 -3.24 -2.45
N GLY A 85 -9.19 -2.57 -3.60
CA GLY A 85 -9.18 -3.21 -4.93
C GLY A 85 -7.90 -3.99 -5.22
N PHE A 86 -6.80 -3.63 -4.55
CA PHE A 86 -5.51 -4.30 -4.63
C PHE A 86 -5.31 -5.38 -3.56
N ASN A 87 -6.35 -5.72 -2.78
CA ASN A 87 -6.28 -6.77 -1.76
C ASN A 87 -5.22 -6.47 -0.67
N ALA A 88 -4.99 -5.18 -0.40
CA ALA A 88 -4.10 -4.72 0.65
C ALA A 88 -4.60 -5.10 2.06
N PRO A 89 -5.91 -5.10 2.39
CA PRO A 89 -6.36 -5.51 3.71
C PRO A 89 -5.87 -6.90 4.13
N GLU A 90 -5.86 -7.86 3.21
CA GLU A 90 -5.45 -9.24 3.44
C GLU A 90 -3.93 -9.33 3.62
N ILE A 91 -3.18 -8.52 2.87
CA ILE A 91 -1.73 -8.38 3.04
C ILE A 91 -1.44 -7.83 4.44
N LEU A 92 -2.10 -6.74 4.83
CA LEU A 92 -1.92 -6.08 6.12
C LEU A 92 -2.30 -7.01 7.29
N LEU A 93 -3.42 -7.73 7.19
CA LEU A 93 -3.81 -8.75 8.17
C LEU A 93 -2.78 -9.88 8.23
N GLY A 94 -2.25 -10.32 7.08
CA GLY A 94 -1.19 -11.32 7.01
C GLY A 94 0.11 -10.86 7.67
N VAL A 95 0.45 -9.58 7.53
CA VAL A 95 1.61 -8.94 8.20
C VAL A 95 1.37 -8.87 9.71
N ILE A 96 0.20 -8.38 10.14
CA ILE A 96 -0.19 -8.31 11.57
C ILE A 96 -0.10 -9.70 12.23
N ALA A 97 -0.53 -10.76 11.53
CA ALA A 97 -0.50 -12.12 12.07
C ALA A 97 0.92 -12.71 12.18
N LYS A 98 1.91 -12.19 11.46
CA LYS A 98 3.27 -12.75 11.36
C LYS A 98 4.35 -11.88 11.98
N SER A 99 4.16 -10.56 12.01
CA SER A 99 5.20 -9.61 12.40
C SER A 99 5.53 -9.72 13.88
N LYS A 100 6.82 -9.68 14.21
CA LYS A 100 7.32 -9.49 15.59
C LYS A 100 7.64 -8.02 15.89
N CYS A 101 7.57 -7.15 14.88
CA CYS A 101 7.84 -5.72 15.01
C CYS A 101 6.56 -4.97 15.42
N SER A 102 6.55 -4.42 16.64
CA SER A 102 5.38 -3.69 17.17
C SER A 102 5.05 -2.46 16.34
N ARG A 103 6.08 -1.75 15.84
CA ARG A 103 5.90 -0.56 15.00
C ARG A 103 5.24 -0.90 13.66
N LEU A 104 5.70 -1.95 12.98
CA LEU A 104 5.08 -2.40 11.74
C LEU A 104 3.62 -2.81 11.94
N THR A 105 3.36 -3.56 13.01
CA THR A 105 2.01 -4.00 13.39
C THR A 105 1.09 -2.81 13.63
N GLU A 106 1.54 -1.80 14.38
CA GLU A 106 0.81 -0.56 14.64
C GLU A 106 0.43 0.15 13.34
N MET A 107 1.40 0.33 12.43
CA MET A 107 1.14 1.01 11.16
C MET A 107 0.12 0.24 10.30
N CYS A 108 0.24 -1.09 10.21
CA CYS A 108 -0.72 -1.90 9.47
C CYS A 108 -2.15 -1.79 10.05
N VAL A 109 -2.29 -1.79 11.38
CA VAL A 109 -3.59 -1.56 12.05
C VAL A 109 -4.09 -0.14 11.79
N GLY A 110 -3.21 0.86 11.81
CA GLY A 110 -3.54 2.26 11.51
C GLY A 110 -4.10 2.44 10.10
N ILE A 111 -3.46 1.82 9.09
CA ILE A 111 -3.92 1.83 7.70
C ILE A 111 -5.29 1.17 7.58
N LEU A 112 -5.49 -0.03 8.15
CA LEU A 112 -6.79 -0.71 8.17
C LEU A 112 -7.86 0.14 8.86
N GLY A 113 -7.51 0.83 9.95
CA GLY A 113 -8.38 1.74 10.66
C GLY A 113 -8.83 2.90 9.79
N ASN A 114 -7.91 3.54 9.07
CA ASN A 114 -8.23 4.60 8.11
C ASN A 114 -9.14 4.10 6.99
N MET A 115 -8.83 2.95 6.39
CA MET A 115 -9.67 2.34 5.34
C MET A 115 -11.08 2.06 5.85
N SER A 116 -11.21 1.58 7.10
CA SER A 116 -12.51 1.25 7.71
C SER A 116 -13.41 2.46 7.97
N CYS A 117 -12.90 3.68 7.81
CA CYS A 117 -13.71 4.91 7.85
C CYS A 117 -14.57 5.08 6.58
N PHE A 118 -14.32 4.32 5.52
CA PHE A 118 -15.07 4.35 4.27
C PHE A 118 -15.97 3.12 4.15
N LEU A 119 -17.21 3.32 3.69
CA LEU A 119 -18.24 2.27 3.74
C LEU A 119 -17.82 1.01 2.98
N GLU A 120 -17.36 1.15 1.74
CA GLU A 120 -17.04 0.01 0.90
C GLU A 120 -15.83 -0.79 1.42
N PRO A 121 -14.65 -0.19 1.72
CA PRO A 121 -13.56 -0.91 2.35
C PRO A 121 -13.95 -1.50 3.71
N CYS A 122 -14.74 -0.79 4.53
CA CYS A 122 -15.21 -1.28 5.83
C CYS A 122 -16.08 -2.54 5.70
N MET A 123 -17.01 -2.56 4.73
CA MET A 123 -17.79 -3.76 4.45
C MET A 123 -16.90 -4.90 3.96
N ALA A 124 -15.94 -4.63 3.07
CA ALA A 124 -15.01 -5.65 2.58
C ALA A 124 -14.20 -6.25 3.74
N ILE A 125 -13.61 -5.42 4.60
CA ILE A 125 -12.82 -5.83 5.77
C ILE A 125 -13.67 -6.61 6.78
N SER A 126 -14.90 -6.16 7.07
CA SER A 126 -15.77 -6.79 8.08
C SER A 126 -16.44 -8.09 7.61
N THR A 127 -16.69 -8.22 6.31
CA THR A 127 -17.21 -9.46 5.70
C THR A 127 -16.11 -10.45 5.37
N HIS A 128 -14.85 -10.04 5.50
CA HIS A 128 -13.70 -10.91 5.39
C HIS A 128 -13.75 -11.96 6.51
N GLN A 129 -14.39 -13.09 6.22
CA GLN A 129 -14.30 -14.30 7.03
C GLN A 129 -12.84 -14.75 7.00
N SER A 130 -12.11 -14.48 8.07
CA SER A 130 -10.72 -14.89 8.23
C SER A 130 -10.61 -16.32 8.75
N LEU A 131 -9.77 -17.09 8.04
CA LEU A 131 -8.94 -18.24 8.46
C LEU A 131 -9.63 -19.57 8.80
#